data_AF-A0A1Q9V4J2-F1
#
_entry.id   AF-A0A1Q9V4J2-F1
#
_cell.length_a   1.000
_cell.length_b   1.000
_cell.length_c   1.000
_cell.angle_alpha   90.00
_cell.angle_beta   90.00
_cell.angle_gamma   90.00
#
_symmetry.space_group_name_H-M   'P 1'
#
loop_
_entity.id
_entity.type
_entity.pdbx_description
1 polymer ?
#
loop_
_entity_poly.entity_id
_entity_poly.type
_entity_poly.pdbx_seq_one_letter_code
_entity_poly.pdbx_strand_id
1 'polypeptide(L)'
;MDPSPLTISALVLGILLLALAIWERLGRGPQARAWLRAPRESGVRGAMFVLPGIGILSLLVGLAPWLEESPLLGLAALVLAPLGLWLVFGWGALALPYPRWSVPGWARETIGARFDKTRWRR
;
A
#
# COMPACT_ATOMS: atom_id res chain seq x y z
N MET A 1 28.25 3.57 3.88
CA MET A 1 28.16 3.46 5.36
C MET A 1 27.61 2.10 5.75
N ASP A 2 27.97 1.54 6.91
CA ASP A 2 27.36 0.29 7.38
C ASP A 2 25.90 0.51 7.80
N PRO A 3 24.94 -0.29 7.31
CA PRO A 3 23.54 -0.10 7.62
C PRO A 3 23.26 -0.43 9.09
N SER A 4 22.64 0.52 9.80
CA SER A 4 22.19 0.32 11.18
C SER A 4 21.15 -0.83 11.27
N PRO A 5 21.02 -1.51 12.43
CA PRO A 5 19.98 -2.52 12.63
C PRO A 5 18.58 -2.02 12.29
N LEU A 6 18.28 -0.74 12.61
CA LEU A 6 17.02 -0.09 12.26
C LEU A 6 16.78 -0.08 10.75
N THR A 7 17.79 0.29 9.95
CA THR A 7 17.67 0.34 8.48
C THR A 7 17.44 -1.04 7.89
N ILE A 8 18.13 -2.07 8.40
CA ILE A 8 17.92 -3.46 7.96
C ILE A 8 16.50 -3.92 8.31
N SER A 9 16.04 -3.68 9.54
CA SER A 9 14.68 -4.04 9.97
C SER A 9 13.61 -3.33 9.14
N ALA A 10 13.79 -2.04 8.86
CA ALA A 10 12.87 -1.26 8.04
C ALA A 10 12.83 -1.77 6.59
N LEU A 11 13.99 -2.12 6.01
CA LEU A 11 14.08 -2.69 4.67
C LEU A 11 13.34 -4.03 4.58
N VAL A 12 13.62 -4.95 5.51
CA VAL A 12 12.97 -6.27 5.57
C VAL A 12 11.46 -6.12 5.74
N LEU A 13 11.02 -5.26 6.68
CA LEU A 13 9.61 -4.97 6.90
C LEU A 13 8.96 -4.42 5.64
N GLY A 14 9.60 -3.45 4.97
CA GLY A 14 9.10 -2.86 3.73
C GLY A 14 8.87 -3.91 2.63
N ILE A 15 9.86 -4.79 2.44
CA ILE A 15 9.77 -5.89 1.47
C ILE A 15 8.61 -6.84 1.81
N LEU A 16 8.49 -7.26 3.07
CA LEU A 16 7.44 -8.18 3.51
C LEU A 16 6.04 -7.58 3.35
N LEU A 17 5.85 -6.32 3.72
CA LEU A 17 4.58 -5.61 3.59
C LEU A 17 4.18 -5.43 2.11
N LEU A 18 5.14 -5.10 1.25
CA LEU A 18 4.89 -4.98 -0.19
C LEU A 18 4.57 -6.32 -0.83
N ALA A 19 5.30 -7.38 -0.47
CA ALA A 19 5.01 -8.74 -0.93
C ALA A 19 3.61 -9.18 -0.50
N LEU A 20 3.23 -8.91 0.75
CA LEU A 20 1.89 -9.18 1.28
C LEU A 20 0.82 -8.39 0.52
N ALA A 21 1.02 -7.09 0.31
CA ALA A 21 0.08 -6.25 -0.42
C ALA A 21 -0.09 -6.71 -1.88
N ILE A 22 0.98 -7.16 -2.54
CA ILE A 22 0.92 -7.75 -3.88
C ILE A 22 0.11 -9.05 -3.85
N TRP A 23 0.39 -9.94 -2.89
CA TRP A 23 -0.34 -11.19 -2.74
C TRP A 23 -1.84 -10.99 -2.49
N GLU A 24 -2.20 -10.05 -1.62
CA GLU A 24 -3.60 -9.66 -1.37
C GLU A 24 -4.27 -9.07 -2.61
N ARG A 25 -3.54 -8.29 -3.42
CA ARG A 25 -4.04 -7.74 -4.70
C ARG A 25 -4.21 -8.81 -5.78
N LEU A 26 -3.36 -9.83 -5.79
CA LEU A 26 -3.51 -10.97 -6.70
C LEU A 26 -4.74 -11.82 -6.35
N GLY A 27 -5.15 -11.85 -5.07
CA GLY A 27 -6.36 -12.52 -4.64
C GLY A 27 -6.34 -14.03 -4.91
N ARG A 28 -5.18 -14.68 -4.85
CA ARG A 28 -5.05 -16.13 -5.06
C ARG A 28 -5.35 -16.88 -3.76
N GLY A 29 -6.63 -17.26 -3.60
CA GLY A 29 -7.11 -18.11 -2.51
C GLY A 29 -7.91 -17.37 -1.42
N PRO A 30 -8.50 -18.10 -0.46
CA PRO A 30 -9.40 -17.52 0.55
C PRO A 30 -8.70 -16.54 1.50
N GLN A 31 -7.43 -16.80 1.85
CA GLN A 31 -6.66 -15.95 2.77
C GLN A 31 -6.24 -14.63 2.13
N ALA A 32 -5.77 -14.66 0.88
CA ALA A 32 -5.43 -13.44 0.12
C ALA A 32 -6.65 -12.51 -0.08
N ARG A 33 -7.86 -13.07 -0.03
CA ARG A 33 -9.13 -12.33 -0.14
C ARG A 33 -9.77 -12.03 1.22
N ALA A 34 -9.14 -12.38 2.33
CA ALA A 34 -9.74 -12.25 3.66
C ALA A 34 -10.10 -10.80 3.98
N TRP A 35 -9.31 -9.83 3.48
CA TRP A 35 -9.56 -8.40 3.64
C TRP A 35 -10.92 -7.95 3.09
N LEU A 36 -11.49 -8.63 2.08
CA LEU A 36 -12.84 -8.32 1.58
C LEU A 36 -13.94 -8.65 2.58
N ARG A 37 -13.67 -9.53 3.54
CA ARG A 37 -14.63 -9.91 4.59
C ARG A 37 -14.69 -8.89 5.72
N ALA A 38 -13.79 -7.89 5.73
CA ALA A 38 -13.78 -6.85 6.76
C ALA A 38 -15.16 -6.20 6.92
N PRO A 39 -15.65 -5.94 8.14
CA PRO A 39 -17.00 -5.44 8.38
C PRO A 39 -17.21 -4.00 7.88
N ARG A 40 -16.12 -3.24 7.74
CA ARG A 40 -16.12 -1.81 7.38
C ARG A 40 -15.18 -1.55 6.21
N GLU A 41 -15.44 -0.47 5.48
CA GLU A 41 -14.60 -0.01 4.37
C GLU A 41 -13.17 0.31 4.84
N SER A 42 -12.98 0.69 6.11
CA SER A 42 -11.65 0.90 6.69
C SER A 42 -10.75 -0.32 6.63
N GLY A 43 -11.28 -1.54 6.75
CA GLY A 43 -10.49 -2.76 6.62
C GLY A 43 -10.02 -3.00 5.17
N VAL A 44 -10.87 -2.67 4.20
CA VAL A 44 -10.52 -2.69 2.77
C VAL A 44 -9.44 -1.65 2.46
N ARG A 45 -9.58 -0.43 2.99
CA ARG A 45 -8.56 0.64 2.85
C ARG A 45 -7.24 0.28 3.52
N GLY A 46 -7.30 -0.43 4.64
CA GLY A 46 -6.13 -0.96 5.34
C GLY A 46 -5.27 -1.83 4.42
N ALA A 47 -5.87 -2.88 3.85
CA ALA A 47 -5.19 -3.78 2.92
C ALA A 47 -4.76 -3.08 1.60
N MET A 48 -5.63 -2.24 1.02
CA MET A 48 -5.39 -1.67 -0.30
C MET A 48 -4.43 -0.48 -0.33
N PHE A 49 -4.36 0.31 0.74
CA PHE A 49 -3.64 1.58 0.74
C PHE A 49 -2.68 1.70 1.92
N VAL A 50 -3.15 1.46 3.15
CA VAL A 50 -2.30 1.65 4.33
C VAL A 50 -1.13 0.67 4.33
N LEU A 51 -1.40 -0.62 4.12
CA LEU A 51 -0.38 -1.67 4.11
C LEU A 51 0.72 -1.43 3.06
N PRO A 52 0.41 -1.23 1.75
CA PRO A 52 1.44 -0.92 0.77
C PRO A 52 2.10 0.44 1.03
N GLY A 53 1.37 1.43 1.54
CA GLY A 53 1.92 2.74 1.89
C GLY A 53 2.98 2.66 2.99
N ILE A 54 2.69 1.93 4.08
CA ILE A 54 3.68 1.63 5.12
C ILE A 54 4.84 0.83 4.55
N GLY A 55 4.57 -0.17 3.69
CA GLY A 55 5.62 -0.93 3.01
C GLY A 55 6.60 -0.05 2.22
N ILE A 56 6.09 0.92 1.45
CA ILE A 56 6.92 1.90 0.72
C ILE A 56 7.72 2.76 1.70
N LEU A 57 7.09 3.32 2.73
CA LEU A 57 7.77 4.21 3.66
C LEU A 57 8.86 3.47 4.46
N SER A 58 8.60 2.24 4.91
CA SER A 58 9.59 1.39 5.56
C SER A 58 10.74 1.03 4.62
N LEU A 59 10.46 0.74 3.35
CA LEU A 59 11.49 0.50 2.34
C LEU A 59 12.39 1.73 2.16
N LEU A 60 11.82 2.94 2.11
CA LEU A 60 12.59 4.18 1.99
C LEU A 60 13.46 4.47 3.21
N VAL A 61 12.94 4.23 4.42
CA VAL A 61 13.74 4.32 5.66
C VAL A 61 14.89 3.32 5.62
N GLY A 62 14.64 2.10 5.14
CA GLY A 62 15.66 1.09 4.95
C GLY A 62 16.73 1.50 3.95
N LEU A 63 16.34 2.13 2.84
CA LEU A 63 17.24 2.57 1.77
C LEU A 63 17.96 3.90 2.06
N ALA A 64 17.61 4.61 3.14
CA ALA A 64 18.14 5.93 3.47
C ALA A 64 19.67 6.06 3.39
N PRO A 65 20.49 5.09 3.87
CA PRO A 65 21.95 5.19 3.80
C PRO A 65 22.53 5.26 2.38
N TRP A 66 21.80 4.79 1.38
CA TRP A 66 22.25 4.73 -0.01
C TRP A 66 21.63 5.81 -0.91
N LEU A 67 20.72 6.65 -0.37
CA LEU A 67 20.06 7.70 -1.17
C LEU A 67 21.04 8.78 -1.64
N GLU A 68 22.04 9.12 -0.82
CA GLU A 68 23.04 10.14 -1.14
C GLU A 68 24.07 9.65 -2.16
N GLU A 69 24.34 8.34 -2.17
CA GLU A 69 25.32 7.71 -3.07
C GLU A 69 24.76 7.46 -4.47
N SER A 70 23.43 7.42 -4.62
CA SER A 70 22.74 7.12 -5.88
C SER A 70 21.65 8.14 -6.22
N PRO A 71 21.88 9.04 -7.19
CA PRO A 71 20.88 10.00 -7.66
C PRO A 71 19.57 9.35 -8.11
N LEU A 72 19.63 8.14 -8.66
CA LEU A 72 18.45 7.38 -9.06
C LEU A 72 17.61 6.95 -7.86
N LEU A 73 18.25 6.51 -6.77
CA LEU A 73 17.53 6.17 -5.53
C LEU A 73 16.95 7.44 -4.89
N GLY A 74 17.69 8.55 -4.89
CA GLY A 74 17.18 9.85 -4.44
C GLY A 74 15.94 10.30 -5.21
N LEU A 75 15.96 10.20 -6.54
CA LEU A 75 14.80 10.50 -7.39
C LEU A 75 13.62 9.55 -7.12
N ALA A 76 13.88 8.25 -6.97
CA ALA A 76 12.85 7.29 -6.61
C ALA A 76 12.23 7.62 -5.25
N ALA A 77 13.03 7.99 -4.25
CA ALA A 77 12.55 8.39 -2.93
C ALA A 77 11.67 9.65 -2.99
N LEU A 78 12.04 10.65 -3.80
CA LEU A 78 11.24 11.86 -4.01
C LEU A 78 9.84 11.57 -4.56
N VAL A 79 9.68 10.52 -5.36
CA VAL A 79 8.38 10.09 -5.90
C VAL A 79 7.65 9.14 -4.96
N LEU A 80 8.36 8.18 -4.39
CA LEU A 80 7.79 7.13 -3.55
C LEU A 80 7.38 7.63 -2.17
N ALA A 81 8.09 8.59 -1.58
CA ALA A 81 7.73 9.15 -0.26
C ALA A 81 6.33 9.82 -0.27
N PRO A 82 6.03 10.78 -1.17
CA PRO A 82 4.69 11.38 -1.22
C PRO A 82 3.63 10.35 -1.63
N LEU A 83 3.95 9.37 -2.49
CA LEU A 83 3.03 8.29 -2.82
C LEU A 83 2.70 7.43 -1.60
N GLY A 84 3.70 6.98 -0.83
CA GLY A 84 3.52 6.23 0.40
C GLY A 84 2.68 6.99 1.42
N LEU A 85 2.97 8.28 1.62
CA LEU A 85 2.19 9.16 2.47
C LEU A 85 0.74 9.31 1.97
N TRP A 86 0.52 9.49 0.67
CA TRP A 86 -0.82 9.61 0.10
C TRP A 86 -1.65 8.32 0.25
N LEU A 87 -1.01 7.16 0.11
CA LEU A 87 -1.64 5.87 0.35
C LEU A 87 -2.05 5.70 1.81
N VAL A 88 -1.17 6.03 2.75
CA VAL A 88 -1.46 5.92 4.20
C VAL A 88 -2.49 6.96 4.64
N PHE A 89 -2.28 8.23 4.33
CA PHE A 89 -3.09 9.32 4.87
C PHE A 89 -4.27 9.67 3.98
N GLY A 90 -4.05 9.89 2.68
CA GLY A 90 -5.11 10.29 1.75
C GLY A 90 -6.20 9.23 1.63
N TRP A 91 -5.85 8.07 1.06
CA TRP A 91 -6.82 6.99 0.84
C TRP A 91 -7.02 6.06 2.04
N GLY A 92 -6.06 6.00 2.96
CA GLY A 92 -6.18 5.24 4.21
C GLY A 92 -6.93 6.01 5.30
N ALA A 93 -6.19 6.81 6.07
CA ALA A 93 -6.64 7.42 7.33
C ALA A 93 -7.72 8.49 7.16
N LEU A 94 -7.57 9.41 6.20
CA LEU A 94 -8.54 10.48 5.92
C LEU A 94 -9.78 9.98 5.18
N ALA A 95 -9.80 8.69 4.82
CA ALA A 95 -10.89 8.04 4.12
C ALA A 95 -11.34 8.78 2.84
N LEU A 96 -10.45 9.50 2.15
CA LEU A 96 -10.80 10.24 0.93
C LEU A 96 -11.38 9.28 -0.14
N PRO A 97 -12.27 9.76 -1.02
CA PRO A 97 -12.77 8.96 -2.12
C PRO A 97 -11.61 8.41 -2.96
N TYR A 98 -11.51 7.08 -3.05
CA TYR A 98 -10.52 6.43 -3.90
C TYR A 98 -11.17 6.00 -5.22
N PRO A 99 -10.41 6.07 -6.32
CA PRO A 99 -10.95 5.79 -7.65
C PRO A 99 -11.07 4.29 -7.93
N ARG A 100 -11.99 3.91 -8.83
CA ARG A 100 -12.23 2.50 -9.21
C ARG A 100 -10.96 1.79 -9.71
N TRP A 101 -10.05 2.51 -10.36
CA TRP A 101 -8.82 1.94 -10.92
C TRP A 101 -7.82 1.50 -9.85
N SER A 102 -7.89 2.02 -8.62
CA SER A 102 -6.95 1.65 -7.56
C SER A 102 -7.23 0.27 -6.95
N VAL A 103 -8.43 -0.25 -7.20
CA VAL A 103 -8.92 -1.56 -6.76
C VAL A 103 -8.73 -2.61 -7.87
N PRO A 104 -8.29 -3.84 -7.54
CA PRO A 104 -8.13 -4.90 -8.53
C PRO A 104 -9.49 -5.34 -9.10
N GLY A 105 -9.51 -5.64 -10.40
CA GLY A 105 -10.74 -5.89 -11.17
C GLY A 105 -11.69 -6.90 -10.52
N TRP A 106 -11.14 -8.00 -10.03
CA TRP A 106 -11.89 -9.09 -9.39
C TRP A 106 -12.60 -8.70 -8.07
N ALA A 107 -12.18 -7.60 -7.42
CA ALA A 107 -12.76 -7.13 -6.15
C ALA A 107 -13.74 -5.97 -6.34
N ARG A 108 -13.74 -5.31 -7.51
CA ARG A 108 -14.47 -4.06 -7.75
C ARG A 108 -15.98 -4.19 -7.56
N GLU A 109 -16.57 -5.25 -8.07
CA GLU A 109 -18.03 -5.47 -7.99
C GLU A 109 -18.48 -5.72 -6.55
N THR A 110 -17.75 -6.56 -5.81
CA THR A 110 -18.03 -6.84 -4.41
C THR A 110 -17.95 -5.58 -3.54
N ILE A 111 -16.88 -4.80 -3.68
CA ILE A 111 -16.71 -3.53 -2.94
C ILE A 111 -17.77 -2.52 -3.36
N GLY A 112 -18.03 -2.40 -4.66
CA GLY A 112 -19.00 -1.45 -5.19
C GLY A 112 -20.44 -1.75 -4.76
N ALA A 113 -20.83 -3.03 -4.70
CA ALA A 113 -22.13 -3.45 -4.19
C ALA A 113 -22.24 -3.25 -2.66
N ARG A 114 -21.17 -3.55 -1.91
CA ARG A 114 -21.20 -3.53 -0.45
C ARG A 114 -21.16 -2.12 0.16
N PHE A 115 -20.41 -1.21 -0.45
CA PHE A 115 -20.23 0.16 0.05
C PHE A 115 -20.89 1.20 -0.84
N ASP A 116 -21.90 0.79 -1.60
CA ASP A 116 -22.76 1.62 -2.45
C ASP A 116 -22.00 2.63 -3.33
N LYS A 117 -20.94 2.16 -4.00
CA LYS A 117 -20.13 3.01 -4.90
C LYS A 117 -20.81 3.13 -6.27
N THR A 118 -21.99 3.76 -6.30
CA THR A 118 -22.78 4.00 -7.53
C THR A 118 -21.98 4.62 -8.68
N ARG A 119 -21.02 5.51 -8.36
CA ARG A 119 -20.12 6.15 -9.34
C ARG A 119 -19.19 5.16 -10.07
N TRP A 120 -19.00 3.95 -9.55
CA TRP A 120 -18.16 2.94 -10.20
C TRP A 120 -18.93 2.12 -11.24
N ARG A 121 -20.26 2.27 -11.33
CA ARG A 121 -21.11 1.56 -12.28
C ARG A 121 -21.41 2.34 -13.56
N ARG A 122 -21.04 3.63 -13.61
CA ARG A 122 -21.06 4.46 -14.82
C ARG A 122 -19.73 4.31 -15.56
#